data_AF-A0A5C7JXI1-F1
#
_entry.id   AF-A0A5C7JXI1-F1
#
_cell.length_a   1.000
_cell.length_b   1.000
_cell.length_c   1.000
_cell.angle_alpha   90.00
_cell.angle_beta   90.00
_cell.angle_gamma   90.00
#
_symmetry.space_group_name_H-M   'P 1'
#
loop_
_entity.id
_entity.type
_entity.pdbx_description
1 polymer ?
#
loop_
_entity_poly.entity_id
_entity_poly.type
_entity_poly.pdbx_seq_one_letter_code
_entity_poly.pdbx_strand_id
1 'polypeptide(L)' 'MSERGVKQKGELKTARIPIKIVPHVPQKKPEWIRVKAGNSSGRFGEIKAMLREQKLHTVCEEAACP' A
#
# COMPACT_ATOMS: atom_id res chain seq x y z
N MET A 1 3.89 21.52 17.73
CA MET A 1 4.11 20.12 18.17
C MET A 1 2.88 19.30 17.78
N SER A 2 3.03 18.03 17.35
CA SER A 2 1.88 17.17 17.06
C SER A 2 1.14 16.83 18.35
N GLU A 3 -0.16 17.04 18.37
CA GLU A 3 -1.03 16.65 19.49
C GLU A 3 -1.11 15.12 19.58
N ARG A 4 -1.02 14.58 20.81
CA ARG A 4 -1.09 13.14 21.06
C ARG A 4 -2.51 12.63 20.80
N GLY A 5 -2.63 11.52 20.06
CA GLY A 5 -3.93 10.90 19.72
C GLY A 5 -4.55 11.38 18.41
N VAL A 6 -4.07 12.47 17.82
CA VAL A 6 -4.57 12.98 16.53
C VAL A 6 -3.86 12.28 15.37
N LYS A 7 -4.63 11.57 14.52
CA LYS A 7 -4.10 10.90 13.32
C LYS A 7 -3.66 11.93 12.29
N GLN A 8 -2.36 11.99 12.01
CA GLN A 8 -1.82 12.82 10.93
C GLN A 8 -1.78 12.03 9.60
N LYS A 9 -2.31 12.62 8.53
CA LYS A 9 -2.32 12.06 7.18
C LYS A 9 -1.66 13.02 6.19
N GLY A 10 -1.07 12.48 5.13
CA GLY A 10 -0.48 13.26 4.03
C GLY A 10 0.52 14.31 4.52
N GLU A 11 0.30 15.56 4.12
CA GLU A 11 1.15 16.70 4.44
C GLU A 11 1.36 16.90 5.94
N LEU A 12 0.32 16.70 6.76
CA LEU A 12 0.43 16.85 8.22
C LEU A 12 1.43 15.87 8.83
N LYS A 13 1.60 14.69 8.23
CA LYS A 13 2.58 13.68 8.65
C LYS A 13 4.00 14.09 8.21
N THR A 14 4.15 14.65 7.01
CA THR A 14 5.45 14.93 6.39
C THR A 14 5.97 16.34 6.68
N ALA A 15 5.15 17.26 7.19
CA ALA A 15 5.49 18.65 7.45
C ALA A 15 6.73 18.83 8.34
N ARG A 16 6.96 17.89 9.27
CA ARG A 16 8.08 17.90 10.23
C ARG A 16 9.38 17.31 9.69
N ILE A 17 9.37 16.69 8.51
CA ILE A 17 10.57 16.08 7.92
C ILE A 17 11.50 17.20 7.45
N PRO A 18 12.80 17.17 7.82
CA PRO A 18 13.77 18.20 7.42
C PRO A 18 13.94 18.31 5.90
N ILE A 19 13.84 17.19 5.19
CA ILE A 19 13.92 17.10 3.74
C ILE A 19 12.49 17.21 3.19
N LYS A 20 12.22 18.24 2.38
CA LYS A 20 10.90 18.46 1.78
C LYS A 20 10.70 17.56 0.56
N ILE A 21 9.52 16.95 0.46
CA ILE A 21 9.13 16.15 -0.70
C ILE A 21 8.68 17.11 -1.80
N VAL A 22 9.49 17.24 -2.85
CA VAL A 22 9.15 18.01 -4.05
C VAL A 22 8.37 17.10 -5.00
N PRO A 23 7.15 17.46 -5.43
CA PRO A 23 6.41 16.69 -6.42
C PRO A 23 7.20 16.57 -7.72
N HIS A 24 7.28 15.37 -8.28
CA HIS A 24 7.97 15.09 -9.53
C HIS A 24 7.11 14.18 -10.40
N VAL A 25 7.34 14.25 -11.71
CA VAL A 25 6.60 13.44 -12.67
C VAL A 25 6.87 11.94 -12.40
N PRO A 26 5.83 11.09 -12.36
CA PRO A 26 5.98 9.66 -12.13
C PRO A 26 6.93 9.04 -13.16
N GLN A 27 8.00 8.42 -12.68
CA GLN A 27 8.95 7.71 -13.53
C GLN A 27 8.38 6.35 -13.96
N LYS A 28 8.69 5.93 -15.18
CA LYS A 28 8.28 4.61 -15.67
C LYS A 28 8.99 3.53 -14.86
N LYS A 29 8.23 2.61 -14.28
CA LYS A 29 8.81 1.44 -13.59
C LYS A 29 9.64 0.61 -14.59
N PRO A 30 10.90 0.25 -14.26
CA PRO A 30 11.74 -0.59 -15.13
C PRO A 30 11.14 -1.99 -15.30
N GLU A 31 11.58 -2.74 -16.31
CA GLU A 31 10.95 -4.04 -16.62
C GLU A 31 11.17 -5.08 -15.53
N TRP A 32 12.34 -5.10 -14.87
CA TRP A 32 12.67 -6.11 -13.85
C TRP A 32 11.84 -6.02 -12.55
N ILE A 33 11.24 -4.86 -12.24
CA ILE A 33 10.40 -4.69 -11.03
C ILE A 33 8.92 -5.02 -11.29
N ARG A 34 8.56 -5.34 -12.55
CA ARG A 34 7.19 -5.64 -12.94
C ARG A 34 6.93 -7.13 -12.75
N VAL A 35 5.83 -7.44 -12.08
CA VAL A 35 5.32 -8.80 -11.93
C VAL A 35 3.91 -8.87 -12.51
N LYS A 36 3.51 -10.08 -12.91
CA LYS A 36 2.12 -10.34 -13.29
C LYS A 36 1.30 -10.43 -12.01
N ALA A 37 0.26 -9.61 -11.90
CA ALA A 37 -0.65 -9.65 -10.77
C ALA A 37 -1.20 -11.07 -10.58
N GLY A 38 -1.33 -11.48 -9.31
CA GLY A 38 -1.94 -12.76 -8.95
C GLY A 38 -3.32 -12.91 -9.59
N ASN A 39 -3.55 -14.04 -10.27
CA ASN A 39 -4.84 -14.31 -10.89
C ASN A 39 -5.88 -14.77 -9.85
N SER A 40 -7.15 -14.46 -10.09
CA SER A 40 -8.26 -14.93 -9.26
C SER A 40 -8.57 -16.42 -9.45
N SER A 41 -8.06 -17.03 -10.52
CA SER A 41 -8.31 -18.43 -10.86
C SER A 41 -7.27 -19.40 -10.28
N GLY A 42 -6.24 -18.91 -9.59
CA GLY A 42 -5.21 -19.72 -8.95
C GLY A 42 -5.30 -19.72 -7.43
N ARG A 43 -4.31 -20.33 -6.76
CA ARG A 43 -4.23 -20.47 -5.30
C ARG A 43 -4.41 -19.16 -4.52
N PHE A 44 -3.99 -18.03 -5.09
CA PHE A 44 -4.20 -16.72 -4.47
C PHE A 44 -5.68 -16.37 -4.34
N GLY A 45 -6.50 -16.69 -5.34
CA GLY A 45 -7.95 -16.48 -5.31
C GLY A 45 -8.63 -17.30 -4.23
N GLU A 46 -8.23 -18.57 -4.07
CA GLU A 46 -8.72 -19.45 -3.00
C GLU A 46 -8.39 -18.89 -1.61
N ILE A 47 -7.12 -18.50 -1.38
CA ILE A 47 -6.68 -17.92 -0.11
C ILE A 47 -7.44 -16.63 0.19
N LYS A 48 -7.61 -15.79 -0.82
CA LYS A 48 -8.38 -14.54 -0.69
C LYS A 48 -9.84 -14.79 -0.33
N ALA A 49 -10.48 -15.81 -0.91
CA ALA A 49 -11.85 -16.18 -0.59
C ALA A 49 -11.96 -16.65 0.87
N MET A 50 -11.07 -17.55 1.31
CA MET A 50 -11.03 -18.04 2.70
C MET A 50 -10.83 -16.90 3.71
N LEU A 51 -9.89 -15.98 3.45
CA LEU A 51 -9.64 -14.84 4.33
C LEU A 51 -10.87 -13.94 4.48
N ARG A 52 -11.62 -13.71 3.39
CA ARG A 52 -12.84 -12.89 3.39
C ARG A 52 -14.01 -13.56 4.10
N GLU A 53 -14.17 -14.87 3.92
CA GLU A 53 -15.19 -15.65 4.64
C GLU A 53 -14.98 -15.56 6.16
N GLN A 54 -13.72 -15.59 6.60
CA GLN A 54 -13.34 -15.43 8.01
C GLN A 54 -13.28 -13.96 8.48
N LYS A 55 -13.59 -12.99 7.62
CA LYS A 55 -13.51 -11.54 7.91
C LYS A 55 -12.15 -11.10 8.43
N LEU A 56 -11.08 -11.68 7.89
CA LEU A 56 -9.69 -11.36 8.24
C LEU A 56 -9.12 -10.33 7.28
N HIS A 57 -8.30 -9.41 7.82
CA HIS A 57 -7.59 -8.40 7.04
C HIS A 57 -6.11 -8.76 6.93
N THR A 58 -5.52 -8.52 5.76
CA THR A 58 -4.09 -8.78 5.53
C THR A 58 -3.39 -7.58 4.90
N VAL A 59 -2.11 -7.42 5.23
CA VAL A 59 -1.26 -6.38 4.61
C VAL A 59 -1.20 -6.56 3.09
N CYS A 60 -1.25 -7.80 2.60
CA CYS A 60 -1.26 -8.11 1.18
C CYS A 60 -2.45 -7.44 0.44
N GLU A 61 -3.64 -7.41 1.06
CA GLU A 61 -4.82 -6.76 0.49
C GLU A 61 -4.83 -5.24 0.75
N GLU A 62 -4.50 -4.81 1.96
CA GLU A 62 -4.55 -3.39 2.36
C GLU A 62 -3.48 -2.54 1.65
N ALA A 63 -2.31 -3.12 1.38
CA ALA A 63 -1.19 -2.43 0.73
C ALA A 63 -1.20 -2.58 -0.80
N ALA A 64 -2.18 -3.29 -1.38
CA ALA A 64 -2.24 -3.60 -2.81
C ALA A 64 -0.89 -4.13 -3.36
N CYS A 65 -0.36 -5.15 -2.69
CA CYS A 65 0.93 -5.75 -3.06
C CYS A 65 0.88 -6.26 -4.52
N PRO A 66 1.87 -5.91 -5.37
CA PRO A 66 1.87 -6.25 -6.79
C PRO A 66 2.07 -7.75 -7.07
#